data_AF-A0AAD9SWL1-F1
#
_entry.id   AF-A0AAD9SWL1-F1
#
_cell.length_a   1.000
_cell.length_b   1.000
_cell.length_c   1.000
_cell.angle_alpha   90.00
_cell.angle_beta   90.00
_cell.angle_gamma   90.00
#
_symmetry.space_group_name_H-M   'P 1'
#
loop_
_entity.id
_entity.type
_entity.pdbx_description
1 polymer ?
#
loop_
_entity_poly.entity_id
_entity_poly.type
_entity_poly.pdbx_seq_one_letter_code
_entity_poly.pdbx_strand_id
1 'polypeptide(L)'
;MNKISPAREVPMPPTPPTTNCISTSSIIYPPHVATRAQNISIRELEEPRAAFPLSSWIPKSAEKEEPGRALAKQYARCPAGDIPLQITSENSSSERRITPSWTLGQLKAKLESVTGIPPSSQKLSLRLGGRQPVPLEAVDEENTQLGNFPLAPYAEIHVADVRPPGIRPNYTDASTVAKYEMPPDEYEQKTDSVLAWKKANKLGRFDPSAPSLEQAKLQAIDAEIKNRAIEVGQRCRVGADDSRRGEVMYVGEVEEISGSLGKWIGVKLDEPAGKNDGSLKGKRYWGKEGDPKSGVFVRPERVETGTFPVIDDLEDMDEI
;
A
#
# COMPACT_ATOMS: atom_id res chain seq x y z
N MET A 1 -17.21 -6.58 -71.13
CA MET A 1 -18.41 -6.87 -70.32
C MET A 1 -18.11 -8.03 -69.37
N ASN A 2 -17.72 -7.74 -68.12
CA ASN A 2 -17.59 -8.74 -67.06
C ASN A 2 -18.51 -8.35 -65.91
N LYS A 3 -19.49 -9.22 -65.62
CA LYS A 3 -20.49 -9.04 -64.57
C LYS A 3 -19.88 -9.47 -63.23
N ILE A 4 -19.92 -8.58 -62.23
CA ILE A 4 -19.57 -8.86 -60.84
C ILE A 4 -20.86 -9.26 -60.12
N SER A 5 -20.87 -10.47 -59.54
CA SER A 5 -21.96 -10.95 -58.67
C SER A 5 -21.86 -10.33 -57.26
N PRO A 6 -22.98 -10.01 -56.58
CA PRO A 6 -22.94 -9.43 -55.25
C PRO A 6 -22.67 -10.48 -54.15
N ALA A 7 -21.94 -10.05 -53.12
CA ALA A 7 -21.57 -10.82 -51.95
C ALA A 7 -22.77 -11.14 -51.05
N ARG A 8 -22.74 -12.33 -50.46
CA ARG A 8 -23.77 -12.92 -49.60
C ARG A 8 -23.55 -12.45 -48.16
N GLU A 9 -24.53 -11.75 -47.58
CA GLU A 9 -24.54 -11.38 -46.15
C GLU A 9 -24.62 -12.65 -45.27
N VAL A 10 -23.77 -12.69 -44.24
CA VAL A 10 -23.79 -13.71 -43.19
C VAL A 10 -24.33 -13.04 -41.92
N PRO A 11 -25.40 -13.58 -41.28
CA PRO A 11 -25.97 -12.97 -40.08
C PRO A 11 -25.10 -13.24 -38.85
N MET A 12 -24.92 -12.22 -38.00
CA MET A 12 -24.20 -12.33 -36.72
C MET A 12 -25.01 -13.09 -35.66
N PRO A 13 -24.35 -13.79 -34.71
CA PRO A 13 -25.04 -14.48 -33.62
C PRO A 13 -25.52 -13.50 -32.53
N PRO A 14 -26.61 -13.85 -31.80
CA PRO A 14 -27.15 -12.99 -30.75
C PRO A 14 -26.27 -12.98 -29.49
N THR A 15 -26.15 -11.82 -28.86
CA THR A 15 -25.45 -11.60 -27.59
C THR A 15 -26.23 -12.18 -26.39
N PRO A 16 -25.57 -12.80 -25.40
CA PRO A 16 -26.25 -13.32 -24.21
C PRO A 16 -26.65 -12.20 -23.22
N PRO A 17 -27.69 -12.41 -22.40
CA PRO A 17 -28.19 -11.41 -21.46
C PRO A 17 -27.26 -11.21 -20.25
N THR A 18 -27.06 -9.96 -19.88
CA THR A 18 -26.30 -9.51 -18.71
C THR A 18 -27.08 -9.79 -17.42
N THR A 19 -26.60 -10.73 -16.59
CA THR A 19 -27.12 -10.92 -15.22
C THR A 19 -26.40 -9.97 -14.27
N ASN A 20 -27.14 -9.02 -13.71
CA ASN A 20 -26.71 -8.18 -12.59
C ASN A 20 -26.72 -9.00 -11.29
N CYS A 21 -25.54 -9.30 -10.75
CA CYS A 21 -25.39 -9.80 -9.37
C CYS A 21 -24.81 -8.67 -8.51
N ILE A 22 -25.68 -7.97 -7.77
CA ILE A 22 -25.27 -7.07 -6.68
C ILE A 22 -25.20 -7.93 -5.42
N SER A 23 -23.99 -8.23 -4.96
CA SER A 23 -23.73 -8.82 -3.64
C SER A 23 -23.21 -7.71 -2.73
N THR A 24 -24.07 -7.22 -1.84
CA THR A 24 -23.68 -6.38 -0.70
C THR A 24 -23.48 -7.27 0.51
N SER A 25 -22.23 -7.43 0.95
CA SER A 25 -21.90 -8.01 2.26
C SER A 25 -21.14 -6.97 3.07
N SER A 26 -21.88 -6.31 3.97
CA SER A 26 -21.36 -5.38 4.94
C SER A 26 -20.70 -6.15 6.09
N ILE A 27 -19.41 -5.91 6.28
CA ILE A 27 -18.60 -6.41 7.39
C ILE A 27 -18.95 -5.59 8.64
N ILE A 28 -19.40 -6.28 9.70
CA ILE A 28 -19.58 -5.69 11.03
C ILE A 28 -18.56 -6.34 11.97
N TYR A 29 -17.55 -5.55 12.38
CA TYR A 29 -16.66 -5.88 13.50
C TYR A 29 -17.31 -5.42 14.81
N PRO A 30 -17.35 -6.25 15.87
CA PRO A 30 -17.58 -5.76 17.23
C PRO A 30 -16.27 -5.28 17.89
N PRO A 31 -16.30 -4.18 18.67
CA PRO A 31 -15.12 -3.57 19.26
C PRO A 31 -14.68 -4.22 20.57
N HIS A 32 -13.36 -4.15 20.79
CA HIS A 32 -12.66 -4.34 22.06
C HIS A 32 -13.30 -3.53 23.20
N VAL A 33 -13.48 -4.16 24.36
CA VAL A 33 -13.58 -3.46 25.65
C VAL A 33 -12.63 -4.13 26.63
N ALA A 34 -11.66 -3.33 27.09
CA ALA A 34 -10.76 -3.64 28.19
C ALA A 34 -11.35 -3.22 29.54
N THR A 35 -10.67 -3.66 30.60
CA THR A 35 -10.76 -3.28 32.03
C THR A 35 -11.80 -4.00 32.89
N ARG A 36 -11.35 -4.73 33.93
CA ARG A 36 -11.09 -4.16 35.26
C ARG A 36 -10.61 -5.25 36.23
N ALA A 37 -9.49 -4.99 36.90
CA ALA A 37 -8.99 -5.76 38.03
C ALA A 37 -9.87 -5.55 39.26
N GLN A 38 -10.13 -6.62 40.01
CA GLN A 38 -10.49 -6.58 41.43
C GLN A 38 -9.91 -7.82 42.15
N ASN A 39 -8.99 -7.53 43.08
CA ASN A 39 -8.64 -8.38 44.22
C ASN A 39 -9.91 -8.77 45.00
N ILE A 40 -9.91 -9.93 45.67
CA ILE A 40 -10.18 -10.07 47.13
C ILE A 40 -10.11 -11.54 47.57
N SER A 41 -9.26 -11.73 48.59
CA SER A 41 -9.34 -12.56 49.80
C SER A 41 -9.64 -14.08 49.73
N ILE A 42 -8.56 -14.78 50.05
CA ILE A 42 -8.44 -15.99 50.89
C ILE A 42 -9.50 -16.03 52.00
N ARG A 43 -10.21 -17.16 52.12
CA ARG A 43 -10.68 -17.72 53.40
C ARG A 43 -10.58 -19.24 53.39
N GLU A 44 -9.67 -19.66 54.24
CA GLU A 44 -9.40 -20.95 54.85
C GLU A 44 -10.64 -21.54 55.53
N LEU A 45 -10.98 -22.81 55.26
CA LEU A 45 -11.71 -23.68 56.19
C LEU A 45 -11.27 -25.15 56.02
N GLU A 46 -11.07 -25.76 57.18
CA GLU A 46 -10.38 -26.99 57.51
C GLU A 46 -11.01 -28.30 57.00
N GLU A 47 -10.19 -29.35 56.98
CA GLU A 47 -10.54 -30.76 56.76
C GLU A 47 -11.52 -31.32 57.82
N PRO A 48 -12.02 -32.56 57.63
CA PRO A 48 -11.36 -33.62 58.39
C PRO A 48 -11.11 -34.94 57.65
N ARG A 49 -9.96 -35.52 58.02
CA ARG A 49 -9.47 -36.89 57.90
C ARG A 49 -10.52 -38.00 58.05
N ALA A 50 -10.39 -39.03 57.21
CA ALA A 50 -10.65 -40.42 57.59
C ALA A 50 -9.56 -41.34 57.03
N ALA A 51 -9.20 -42.34 57.81
CA ALA A 51 -7.96 -43.09 57.80
C ALA A 51 -8.14 -44.56 57.40
N PHE A 52 -7.24 -45.06 56.54
CA PHE A 52 -6.64 -46.43 56.45
C PHE A 52 -7.55 -47.66 56.18
N PRO A 53 -7.05 -48.80 55.63
CA PRO A 53 -5.68 -49.32 55.78
C PRO A 53 -4.99 -49.96 54.55
N LEU A 54 -3.72 -50.28 54.80
CA LEU A 54 -2.73 -50.95 53.97
C LEU A 54 -3.01 -52.44 53.71
N SER A 55 -2.68 -52.90 52.50
CA SER A 55 -1.93 -54.13 52.20
C SER A 55 -1.58 -54.08 50.70
N SER A 56 -0.41 -54.45 50.16
CA SER A 56 0.77 -55.15 50.64
C SER A 56 1.95 -54.82 49.70
N TRP A 57 3.15 -54.83 50.26
CA TRP A 57 4.45 -54.74 49.58
C TRP A 57 4.75 -56.00 48.75
N ILE A 58 5.38 -55.85 47.57
CA ILE A 58 6.71 -56.40 47.19
C ILE A 58 7.04 -55.94 45.74
N PRO A 59 8.23 -55.37 45.47
CA PRO A 59 8.68 -54.99 44.12
C PRO A 59 9.41 -56.14 43.43
N LYS A 60 9.28 -56.25 42.10
CA LYS A 60 10.22 -57.01 41.27
C LYS A 60 10.76 -56.16 40.12
N SER A 61 12.05 -55.90 40.23
CA SER A 61 13.06 -55.86 39.18
C SER A 61 12.87 -54.88 38.03
N ALA A 62 13.70 -53.85 38.08
CA ALA A 62 14.07 -53.00 36.96
C ALA A 62 14.71 -53.82 35.84
N GLU A 63 14.11 -53.80 34.65
CA GLU A 63 14.83 -53.98 33.40
C GLU A 63 15.01 -52.60 32.76
N LYS A 64 16.28 -52.27 32.50
CA LYS A 64 16.70 -51.08 31.75
C LYS A 64 16.17 -51.19 30.32
N GLU A 65 15.22 -50.34 29.94
CA GLU A 65 15.02 -50.00 28.53
C GLU A 65 15.65 -48.63 28.23
N GLU A 66 16.39 -48.57 27.12
CA GLU A 66 17.13 -47.42 26.62
C GLU A 66 16.24 -46.20 26.28
N PRO A 67 16.76 -44.96 26.39
CA PRO A 67 15.98 -43.72 26.29
C PRO A 67 15.56 -43.32 24.85
N GLY A 68 15.44 -44.26 23.91
CA GLY A 68 15.18 -43.99 22.49
C GLY A 68 13.78 -44.30 21.97
N ARG A 69 12.96 -45.07 22.71
CA ARG A 69 11.71 -45.64 22.15
C ARG A 69 10.40 -45.04 22.68
N ALA A 70 10.47 -44.22 23.73
CA ALA A 70 9.29 -43.74 24.45
C ALA A 70 8.60 -42.51 23.81
N LEU A 71 9.25 -41.79 22.88
CA LEU A 71 8.64 -40.62 22.22
C LEU A 71 7.79 -40.96 20.99
N ALA A 72 7.79 -42.21 20.51
CA ALA A 72 7.03 -42.63 19.34
C ALA A 72 5.58 -43.06 19.63
N LYS A 73 5.16 -43.15 20.89
CA LYS A 73 3.87 -43.77 21.26
C LYS A 73 2.71 -42.81 21.54
N GLN A 74 2.90 -41.49 21.45
CA GLN A 74 1.83 -40.53 21.82
C GLN A 74 1.15 -39.78 20.65
N TYR A 75 1.52 -40.07 19.40
CA TYR A 75 0.83 -39.50 18.21
C TYR A 75 0.36 -40.56 17.20
N ALA A 76 0.12 -41.80 17.65
CA ALA A 76 -0.33 -42.88 16.79
C ALA A 76 -1.87 -42.97 16.73
N ARG A 77 -2.49 -41.98 16.10
CA ARG A 77 -3.79 -42.19 15.45
C ARG A 77 -3.92 -41.25 14.25
N CYS A 78 -3.25 -41.62 13.15
CA CYS A 78 -3.46 -40.96 11.87
C CYS A 78 -4.95 -41.10 11.50
N PRO A 79 -5.67 -40.01 11.23
CA PRO A 79 -6.99 -40.14 10.62
C PRO A 79 -6.81 -40.84 9.27
N ALA A 80 -7.61 -41.86 8.98
CA ALA A 80 -7.56 -42.63 7.73
C ALA A 80 -8.03 -41.84 6.49
N GLY A 81 -8.09 -40.50 6.59
CA GLY A 81 -8.55 -39.60 5.55
C GLY A 81 -7.50 -38.55 5.22
N ASP A 82 -7.75 -37.79 4.16
CA ASP A 82 -6.81 -36.78 3.72
C ASP A 82 -6.70 -35.63 4.73
N ILE A 83 -5.46 -35.23 5.03
CA ILE A 83 -5.15 -34.16 5.97
C ILE A 83 -4.97 -32.87 5.18
N PRO A 84 -5.72 -31.78 5.48
CA PRO A 84 -5.48 -30.49 4.86
C PRO A 84 -4.19 -29.87 5.40
N LEU A 85 -3.25 -29.58 4.51
CA LEU A 85 -1.94 -29.00 4.80
C LEU A 85 -1.71 -27.79 3.91
N GLN A 86 -1.04 -26.77 4.44
CA GLN A 86 -0.58 -25.65 3.64
C GLN A 86 0.73 -26.03 2.94
N ILE A 87 0.79 -25.92 1.62
CA ILE A 87 2.01 -26.10 0.84
C ILE A 87 2.56 -24.72 0.51
N THR A 88 3.78 -24.45 0.94
CA THR A 88 4.47 -23.18 0.67
C THR A 88 5.79 -23.42 -0.05
N SER A 89 6.11 -22.52 -0.95
CA SER A 89 7.38 -22.44 -1.67
C SER A 89 7.66 -20.96 -1.94
N GLU A 90 8.82 -20.66 -2.53
CA GLU A 90 9.23 -19.29 -2.83
C GLU A 90 8.20 -18.52 -3.68
N ASN A 91 7.59 -19.18 -4.68
CA ASN A 91 6.70 -18.54 -5.67
C ASN A 91 5.26 -19.06 -5.63
N SER A 92 4.90 -19.96 -4.71
CA SER A 92 3.58 -20.61 -4.68
C SER A 92 3.17 -20.95 -3.24
N SER A 93 1.90 -20.71 -2.91
CA SER A 93 1.27 -21.03 -1.63
C SER A 93 -0.13 -21.55 -1.88
N SER A 94 -0.43 -22.79 -1.46
CA SER A 94 -1.74 -23.40 -1.66
C SER A 94 -2.09 -24.43 -0.59
N GLU A 95 -3.34 -24.51 -0.19
CA GLU A 95 -3.84 -25.58 0.69
C GLU A 95 -4.07 -26.85 -0.13
N ARG A 96 -3.58 -28.00 0.36
CA ARG A 96 -3.71 -29.30 -0.28
C ARG A 96 -4.06 -30.39 0.71
N ARG A 97 -4.88 -31.33 0.24
CA ARG A 97 -5.24 -32.55 0.97
C ARG A 97 -4.21 -33.64 0.71
N ILE A 98 -3.51 -34.06 1.75
CA ILE A 98 -2.44 -35.06 1.69
C ILE A 98 -2.89 -36.35 2.38
N THR A 99 -2.84 -37.45 1.64
CA THR A 99 -3.18 -38.77 2.17
C THR A 99 -1.98 -39.38 2.89
N PRO A 100 -2.07 -39.77 4.18
CA PRO A 100 -0.94 -40.33 4.93
C PRO A 100 -0.37 -41.65 4.36
N SER A 101 -1.14 -42.37 3.54
CA SER A 101 -0.69 -43.60 2.88
C SER A 101 0.22 -43.36 1.67
N TRP A 102 0.31 -42.13 1.17
CA TRP A 102 1.24 -41.80 0.10
C TRP A 102 2.68 -41.98 0.54
N THR A 103 3.53 -42.34 -0.41
CA THR A 103 4.97 -42.37 -0.20
C THR A 103 5.57 -40.97 -0.36
N LEU A 104 6.77 -40.76 0.18
CA LEU A 104 7.45 -39.47 0.05
C LEU A 104 7.71 -39.12 -1.42
N GLY A 105 8.09 -40.10 -2.26
CA GLY A 105 8.23 -39.94 -3.71
C GLY A 105 6.94 -39.51 -4.40
N GLN A 106 5.81 -40.14 -4.06
CA GLN A 106 4.49 -39.76 -4.59
C GLN A 106 4.09 -38.33 -4.21
N LEU A 107 4.39 -37.90 -2.97
CA LEU A 107 4.17 -36.52 -2.55
C LEU A 107 4.99 -35.55 -3.40
N LYS A 108 6.30 -35.81 -3.56
CA LYS A 108 7.18 -34.95 -4.34
C LYS A 108 6.74 -34.81 -5.80
N ALA A 109 6.35 -35.91 -6.43
CA ALA A 109 5.81 -35.92 -7.79
C ALA A 109 4.54 -35.06 -7.92
N LYS A 110 3.63 -35.13 -6.94
CA LYS A 110 2.41 -34.29 -6.95
C LYS A 110 2.74 -32.81 -6.72
N LEU A 111 3.70 -32.51 -5.84
CA LEU A 111 4.12 -31.15 -5.52
C LEU A 111 4.81 -30.43 -6.69
N GLU A 112 5.39 -31.16 -7.64
CA GLU A 112 5.99 -30.57 -8.85
C GLU A 112 4.96 -29.75 -9.65
N SER A 113 3.74 -30.27 -9.84
CA SER A 113 2.67 -29.56 -10.55
C SER A 113 2.19 -28.28 -9.85
N VAL A 114 2.46 -28.16 -8.54
CA VAL A 114 2.03 -27.04 -7.69
C VAL A 114 3.11 -25.99 -7.52
N THR A 115 4.37 -26.43 -7.40
CA THR A 115 5.53 -25.58 -7.08
C THR A 115 6.45 -25.34 -8.26
N GLY A 116 6.39 -26.16 -9.32
CA GLY A 116 7.31 -26.12 -10.46
C GLY A 116 8.72 -26.61 -10.14
N ILE A 117 8.94 -27.23 -8.97
CA ILE A 117 10.24 -27.76 -8.55
C ILE A 117 10.25 -29.27 -8.82
N PRO A 118 11.22 -29.80 -9.59
CA PRO A 118 11.32 -31.25 -9.84
C PRO A 118 11.55 -32.06 -8.55
N PRO A 119 11.03 -33.30 -8.43
CA PRO A 119 11.16 -34.13 -7.22
C PRO A 119 12.60 -34.28 -6.71
N SER A 120 13.57 -34.41 -7.63
CA SER A 120 15.00 -34.53 -7.31
C SER A 120 15.60 -33.27 -6.69
N SER A 121 14.94 -32.13 -6.84
CA SER A 121 15.37 -30.82 -6.36
C SER A 121 14.45 -30.25 -5.27
N GLN A 122 13.54 -31.05 -4.74
CA GLN A 122 12.67 -30.66 -3.63
C GLN A 122 13.30 -31.07 -2.29
N LYS A 123 13.50 -30.08 -1.41
CA LYS A 123 13.76 -30.30 0.01
C LYS A 123 12.53 -29.93 0.82
N LEU A 124 11.91 -30.94 1.43
CA LEU A 124 10.64 -30.81 2.14
C LEU A 124 10.90 -30.62 3.65
N SER A 125 10.16 -29.71 4.28
CA SER A 125 10.20 -29.50 5.72
C SER A 125 8.80 -29.23 6.27
N LEU A 126 8.39 -30.00 7.27
CA LEU A 126 7.10 -29.87 7.94
C LEU A 126 7.22 -28.91 9.12
N ARG A 127 6.40 -27.86 9.12
CA ARG A 127 6.28 -26.89 10.21
C ARG A 127 4.96 -27.10 10.93
N LEU A 128 5.06 -27.37 12.21
CA LEU A 128 3.93 -27.44 13.14
C LEU A 128 3.97 -26.14 13.96
N GLY A 129 2.83 -25.46 14.12
CA GLY A 129 2.77 -24.12 14.72
C GLY A 129 3.62 -23.97 15.99
N GLY A 130 4.58 -23.04 15.98
CA GLY A 130 5.48 -22.75 17.11
C GLY A 130 6.60 -23.78 17.37
N ARG A 131 6.75 -24.82 16.52
CA ARG A 131 7.82 -25.83 16.62
C ARG A 131 8.90 -25.63 15.55
N GLN A 132 10.07 -26.24 15.77
CA GLN A 132 11.13 -26.27 14.77
C GLN A 132 10.70 -27.09 13.54
N PRO A 133 11.14 -26.70 12.33
CA PRO A 133 10.86 -27.46 11.12
C PRO A 133 11.42 -28.88 11.21
N VAL A 134 10.58 -29.88 10.91
CA VAL A 134 10.97 -31.29 10.84
C VAL A 134 11.26 -31.64 9.37
N PRO A 135 12.47 -32.11 9.03
CA PRO A 135 12.76 -32.53 7.66
C PRO A 135 11.91 -33.75 7.29
N LEU A 136 11.31 -33.71 6.10
CA LEU A 136 10.62 -34.86 5.50
C LEU A 136 11.59 -35.55 4.54
N GLU A 137 12.51 -36.34 5.09
CA GLU A 137 13.55 -37.05 4.36
C GLU A 137 13.59 -38.53 4.75
N ALA A 138 13.94 -39.39 3.79
CA ALA A 138 14.09 -40.82 3.99
C ALA A 138 15.18 -41.36 3.06
N VAL A 139 15.87 -42.42 3.49
CA VAL A 139 16.86 -43.12 2.64
C VAL A 139 16.19 -43.75 1.42
N ASP A 140 14.97 -44.25 1.62
CA ASP A 140 14.12 -44.82 0.57
C ASP A 140 12.79 -44.07 0.54
N GLU A 141 12.72 -43.07 -0.35
CA GLU A 141 11.55 -42.20 -0.50
C GLU A 141 10.36 -42.89 -1.17
N GLU A 142 10.61 -43.97 -1.91
CA GLU A 142 9.58 -44.72 -2.63
C GLU A 142 8.82 -45.68 -1.72
N ASN A 143 9.45 -46.18 -0.65
CA ASN A 143 8.82 -47.08 0.30
C ASN A 143 8.41 -46.42 1.63
N THR A 144 8.91 -45.22 1.93
CA THR A 144 8.56 -44.52 3.18
C THR A 144 7.24 -43.78 3.06
N GLN A 145 6.25 -44.18 3.86
CA GLN A 145 4.93 -43.54 3.91
C GLN A 145 4.94 -42.24 4.73
N LEU A 146 4.10 -41.29 4.32
CA LEU A 146 3.95 -40.01 4.99
C LEU A 146 3.37 -40.12 6.41
N GLY A 147 2.61 -41.18 6.70
CA GLY A 147 2.07 -41.47 8.03
C GLY A 147 3.16 -41.70 9.10
N ASN A 148 4.42 -41.91 8.70
CA ASN A 148 5.54 -41.99 9.63
C ASN A 148 5.98 -40.62 10.17
N PHE A 149 5.49 -39.53 9.58
CA PHE A 149 5.78 -38.16 9.98
C PHE A 149 4.60 -37.56 10.77
N PRO A 150 4.85 -36.58 11.66
CA PRO A 150 3.81 -36.00 12.51
C PRO A 150 2.91 -35.03 11.74
N LEU A 151 2.20 -35.51 10.72
CA LEU A 151 1.24 -34.74 9.95
C LEU A 151 0.04 -34.34 10.82
N ALA A 152 -0.33 -33.06 10.78
CA ALA A 152 -1.48 -32.53 11.50
C ALA A 152 -2.23 -31.53 10.62
N PRO A 153 -3.57 -31.41 10.74
CA PRO A 153 -4.32 -30.37 10.04
C PRO A 153 -3.73 -28.98 10.29
N TYR A 154 -3.73 -28.13 9.25
CA TYR A 154 -3.17 -26.78 9.28
C TYR A 154 -1.65 -26.70 9.45
N ALA A 155 -0.94 -27.82 9.42
CA ALA A 155 0.51 -27.81 9.34
C ALA A 155 0.97 -27.34 7.94
N GLU A 156 2.17 -26.76 7.90
CA GLU A 156 2.76 -26.22 6.68
C GLU A 156 3.88 -27.13 6.18
N ILE A 157 3.81 -27.59 4.94
CA ILE A 157 4.94 -28.21 4.25
C ILE A 157 5.62 -27.13 3.41
N HIS A 158 6.83 -26.77 3.83
CA HIS A 158 7.70 -25.87 3.09
C HIS A 158 8.53 -26.67 2.09
N VAL A 159 8.41 -26.31 0.82
CA VAL A 159 9.14 -26.89 -0.31
C VAL A 159 10.25 -25.93 -0.71
N ALA A 160 11.49 -26.26 -0.34
CA ALA A 160 12.66 -25.52 -0.76
C ALA A 160 13.23 -26.10 -2.07
N ASP A 161 13.49 -25.25 -3.04
CA ASP A 161 14.25 -25.60 -4.23
C ASP A 161 15.74 -25.69 -3.87
N VAL A 162 16.42 -26.80 -4.18
CA VAL A 162 17.86 -26.98 -3.95
C VAL A 162 18.71 -26.83 -5.22
N ARG A 163 18.11 -26.50 -6.36
CA ARG A 163 18.85 -26.19 -7.59
C ARG A 163 19.83 -25.02 -7.36
N PRO A 164 20.98 -24.95 -8.05
CA PRO A 164 21.81 -23.75 -8.05
C PRO A 164 20.99 -22.50 -8.44
N PRO A 165 21.23 -21.34 -7.81
CA PRO A 165 20.42 -20.13 -8.06
C PRO A 165 20.29 -19.75 -9.55
N GLY A 166 21.32 -19.98 -10.36
CA GLY A 166 21.33 -19.64 -11.79
C GLY A 166 20.43 -20.47 -12.69
N ILE A 167 19.90 -21.61 -12.21
CA ILE A 167 18.96 -22.45 -12.98
C ILE A 167 17.54 -22.44 -12.40
N ARG A 168 17.29 -21.67 -11.34
CA ARG A 168 15.96 -21.52 -10.75
C ARG A 168 15.15 -20.56 -11.62
N PRO A 169 13.91 -20.91 -11.98
CA PRO A 169 13.06 -19.99 -12.72
C PRO A 169 12.67 -18.81 -11.82
N ASN A 170 13.00 -17.59 -12.25
CA ASN A 170 12.57 -16.37 -11.58
C ASN A 170 11.33 -15.81 -12.26
N TYR A 171 10.18 -15.92 -11.59
CA TYR A 171 8.91 -15.37 -12.06
C TYR A 171 8.57 -14.01 -11.45
N THR A 172 9.38 -13.54 -10.50
CA THR A 172 9.18 -12.24 -9.84
C THR A 172 9.77 -11.08 -10.64
N ASP A 173 10.76 -11.37 -11.49
CA ASP A 173 11.39 -10.39 -12.34
C ASP A 173 10.67 -10.26 -13.69
N ALA A 174 9.82 -9.23 -13.79
CA ALA A 174 9.13 -8.88 -15.02
C ALA A 174 9.98 -8.02 -15.98
N SER A 175 11.26 -7.73 -15.66
CA SER A 175 12.13 -6.90 -16.50
C SER A 175 12.58 -7.60 -17.79
N THR A 176 12.70 -8.92 -17.76
CA THR A 176 13.09 -9.75 -18.92
C THR A 176 11.94 -9.98 -19.89
N VAL A 177 10.70 -9.72 -19.47
CA VAL A 177 9.51 -9.83 -20.32
C VAL A 177 9.34 -8.52 -21.06
N ALA A 178 9.46 -8.57 -22.40
CA ALA A 178 9.21 -7.42 -23.24
C ALA A 178 7.77 -6.92 -23.01
N LYS A 179 7.63 -5.77 -22.34
CA LYS A 179 6.35 -5.11 -22.16
C LYS A 179 5.92 -4.54 -23.51
N TYR A 180 4.75 -4.95 -23.98
CA TYR A 180 4.15 -4.32 -25.14
C TYR A 180 3.64 -2.93 -24.74
N GLU A 181 4.18 -1.89 -25.38
CA GLU A 181 3.69 -0.52 -25.28
C GLU A 181 2.94 -0.20 -26.58
N MET A 182 1.65 0.11 -26.45
CA MET A 182 0.83 0.48 -27.60
C MET A 182 1.24 1.89 -28.07
N PRO A 183 1.55 2.08 -29.36
CA PRO A 183 1.83 3.41 -29.90
C PRO A 183 0.67 4.38 -29.59
N PRO A 184 0.97 5.66 -29.26
CA PRO A 184 -0.07 6.62 -28.89
C PRO A 184 -1.10 6.82 -30.00
N ASP A 185 -0.68 6.81 -31.26
CA ASP A 185 -1.57 6.96 -32.42
C ASP A 185 -2.58 5.81 -32.54
N GLU A 186 -2.15 4.58 -32.26
CA GLU A 186 -3.03 3.41 -32.26
C GLU A 186 -4.02 3.49 -31.09
N TYR A 187 -3.54 3.90 -29.91
CA TYR A 187 -4.38 4.05 -28.72
C TYR A 187 -5.48 5.11 -28.91
N GLU A 188 -5.21 6.19 -29.63
CA GLU A 188 -6.19 7.25 -29.91
C GLU A 188 -7.31 6.82 -30.85
N GLN A 189 -7.05 5.86 -31.75
CA GLN A 189 -8.03 5.33 -32.69
C GLN A 189 -8.94 4.26 -32.08
N LYS A 190 -8.55 3.66 -30.94
CA LYS A 190 -9.35 2.62 -30.27
C LYS A 190 -10.59 3.19 -29.59
N THR A 191 -11.75 2.66 -29.98
CA THR A 191 -13.06 3.05 -29.46
C THR A 191 -13.38 2.45 -28.09
N ASP A 192 -12.74 1.33 -27.74
CA ASP A 192 -12.85 0.62 -26.46
C ASP A 192 -11.75 1.02 -25.45
N SER A 193 -11.02 2.11 -25.73
CA SER A 193 -9.99 2.62 -24.84
C SER A 193 -10.53 3.53 -23.74
N VAL A 194 -9.80 3.62 -22.63
CA VAL A 194 -10.07 4.59 -21.56
C VAL A 194 -10.06 6.02 -22.09
N LEU A 195 -9.24 6.32 -23.10
CA LEU A 195 -9.20 7.63 -23.74
C LEU A 195 -10.47 7.91 -24.55
N ALA A 196 -10.98 6.96 -25.32
CA ALA A 196 -12.27 7.09 -26.01
C ALA A 196 -13.42 7.25 -25.00
N TRP A 197 -13.41 6.48 -23.90
CA TRP A 197 -14.38 6.66 -22.82
C TRP A 197 -14.28 8.05 -22.17
N LYS A 198 -13.07 8.56 -21.91
CA LYS A 198 -12.86 9.93 -21.38
C LYS A 198 -13.34 11.01 -22.36
N LYS A 199 -13.10 10.84 -23.66
CA LYS A 199 -13.59 11.74 -24.72
C LYS A 199 -15.12 11.72 -24.79
N ALA A 200 -15.73 10.53 -24.81
CA ALA A 200 -17.18 10.36 -24.90
C ALA A 200 -17.92 10.95 -23.68
N ASN A 201 -17.37 10.75 -22.48
CA ASN A 201 -17.93 11.29 -21.25
C ASN A 201 -17.49 12.72 -20.95
N LYS A 202 -16.68 13.33 -21.82
CA LYS A 202 -16.24 14.73 -21.68
C LYS A 202 -15.54 15.01 -20.35
N LEU A 203 -14.65 14.10 -19.92
CA LEU A 203 -13.94 14.25 -18.65
C LEU A 203 -12.64 15.07 -18.80
N GLY A 204 -12.40 15.95 -17.84
CA GLY A 204 -11.15 16.71 -17.72
C GLY A 204 -10.89 17.59 -18.93
N ARG A 205 -9.75 17.39 -19.61
CA ARG A 205 -9.34 18.17 -20.80
C ARG A 205 -10.29 18.02 -22.01
N PHE A 206 -11.20 17.05 -21.98
CA PHE A 206 -12.17 16.81 -23.05
C PHE A 206 -13.57 17.35 -22.72
N ASP A 207 -13.73 18.01 -21.57
CA ASP A 207 -14.96 18.72 -21.24
C ASP A 207 -15.08 19.96 -22.15
N PRO A 208 -16.15 20.11 -22.95
CA PRO A 208 -16.36 21.32 -23.76
C PRO A 208 -16.60 22.58 -22.90
N SER A 209 -16.86 22.44 -21.60
CA SER A 209 -16.86 23.53 -20.61
C SER A 209 -15.49 23.78 -19.95
N ALA A 210 -14.45 23.03 -20.35
CA ALA A 210 -13.07 23.25 -19.93
C ALA A 210 -12.33 24.47 -20.53
N PRO A 211 -12.95 25.46 -21.21
CA PRO A 211 -12.37 26.81 -21.25
C PRO A 211 -12.37 27.49 -19.87
N SER A 212 -13.05 26.93 -18.87
CA SER A 212 -13.34 27.64 -17.62
C SER A 212 -12.39 27.37 -16.45
N LEU A 213 -11.51 26.36 -16.43
CA LEU A 213 -10.76 26.09 -15.18
C LEU A 213 -9.62 27.08 -14.97
N GLU A 214 -8.93 27.44 -16.06
CA GLU A 214 -7.95 28.53 -16.07
C GLU A 214 -8.64 29.89 -15.92
N GLN A 215 -9.70 30.13 -16.68
CA GLN A 215 -10.47 31.38 -16.57
C GLN A 215 -11.12 31.56 -15.19
N ALA A 216 -11.65 30.50 -14.58
CA ALA A 216 -12.23 30.53 -13.23
C ALA A 216 -11.15 30.73 -12.18
N LYS A 217 -9.93 30.18 -12.36
CA LYS A 217 -8.79 30.50 -11.50
C LYS A 217 -8.41 31.98 -11.60
N LEU A 218 -8.35 32.54 -12.81
CA LEU A 218 -8.10 33.97 -13.03
C LEU A 218 -9.20 34.82 -12.40
N GLN A 219 -10.46 34.47 -12.60
CA GLN A 219 -11.62 35.14 -12.02
C GLN A 219 -11.64 35.05 -10.48
N ALA A 220 -11.27 33.90 -9.91
CA ALA A 220 -11.20 33.73 -8.46
C ALA A 220 -10.07 34.58 -7.85
N ILE A 221 -8.90 34.63 -8.49
CA ILE A 221 -7.80 35.51 -8.08
C ILE A 221 -8.24 36.98 -8.15
N ASP A 222 -8.92 37.38 -9.23
CA ASP A 222 -9.45 38.74 -9.39
C ASP A 222 -10.53 39.08 -8.38
N ALA A 223 -11.40 38.12 -8.05
CA ALA A 223 -12.41 38.26 -7.01
C ALA A 223 -11.76 38.40 -5.64
N GLU A 224 -10.71 37.62 -5.33
CA GLU A 224 -9.99 37.69 -4.06
C GLU A 224 -9.31 39.06 -3.87
N ILE A 225 -8.66 39.59 -4.91
CA ILE A 225 -8.04 40.92 -4.88
C ILE A 225 -9.10 42.00 -4.58
N LYS A 226 -10.27 41.90 -5.22
CA LYS A 226 -11.39 42.83 -4.99
C LYS A 226 -12.00 42.69 -3.60
N ASN A 227 -12.23 41.46 -3.14
CA ASN A 227 -12.83 41.17 -1.84
C ASN A 227 -11.95 41.65 -0.68
N ARG A 228 -10.63 41.56 -0.83
CA ARG A 228 -9.64 42.08 0.12
C ARG A 228 -9.32 43.56 -0.09
N ALA A 229 -9.93 44.21 -1.09
CA ALA A 229 -9.66 45.59 -1.45
C ALA A 229 -8.16 45.91 -1.60
N ILE A 230 -7.38 45.01 -2.22
CA ILE A 230 -5.93 45.18 -2.39
C ILE A 230 -5.66 46.15 -3.53
N GLU A 231 -5.13 47.32 -3.19
CA GLU A 231 -4.78 48.36 -4.15
C GLU A 231 -3.32 48.82 -3.98
N VAL A 232 -2.73 49.33 -5.06
CA VAL A 232 -1.37 49.88 -5.02
C VAL A 232 -1.33 51.12 -4.12
N GLY A 233 -0.29 51.23 -3.29
CA GLY A 233 -0.09 52.30 -2.31
C GLY A 233 -0.67 52.01 -0.92
N GLN A 234 -1.37 50.89 -0.74
CA GLN A 234 -1.90 50.52 0.56
C GLN A 234 -0.86 49.86 1.46
N ARG A 235 -0.96 50.14 2.76
CA ARG A 235 -0.23 49.42 3.80
C ARG A 235 -0.79 48.02 3.96
N CYS A 236 0.12 47.06 4.08
CA CYS A 236 -0.24 45.65 4.14
C CYS A 236 0.73 44.86 5.03
N ARG A 237 0.26 43.69 5.48
CA ARG A 237 1.09 42.63 6.03
C ARG A 237 1.14 41.44 5.07
N VAL A 238 2.27 40.75 5.05
CA VAL A 238 2.51 39.59 4.19
C VAL A 238 2.76 38.33 5.03
N GLY A 239 1.78 37.43 5.06
CA GLY A 239 1.85 36.20 5.85
C GLY A 239 0.89 36.20 7.04
N ALA A 240 1.15 35.32 8.00
CA ALA A 240 0.37 35.21 9.24
C ALA A 240 1.07 35.93 10.41
N ASP A 241 2.39 36.07 10.30
CA ASP A 241 3.25 36.84 11.18
C ASP A 241 3.12 38.35 10.93
N ASP A 242 3.13 39.14 12.01
CA ASP A 242 2.97 40.59 11.97
C ASP A 242 4.29 41.36 11.77
N SER A 243 5.41 40.63 11.68
CA SER A 243 6.75 41.20 11.45
C SER A 243 6.97 41.66 10.01
N ARG A 244 6.20 41.13 9.04
CA ARG A 244 6.43 41.39 7.61
C ARG A 244 5.41 42.39 7.07
N ARG A 245 5.60 43.65 7.44
CA ARG A 245 4.80 44.80 6.99
C ARG A 245 5.46 45.53 5.83
N GLY A 246 4.64 46.20 5.03
CA GLY A 246 5.10 46.95 3.88
C GLY A 246 3.98 47.63 3.11
N GLU A 247 4.31 48.04 1.90
CA GLU A 247 3.42 48.75 0.98
C GLU A 247 3.23 47.96 -0.32
N VAL A 248 1.99 47.88 -0.79
CA VAL A 248 1.67 47.25 -2.09
C VAL A 248 2.16 48.14 -3.21
N MET A 249 3.15 47.66 -3.98
CA MET A 249 3.74 48.41 -5.10
C MET A 249 3.22 47.95 -6.46
N TYR A 250 2.68 46.74 -6.57
CA TYR A 250 2.23 46.18 -7.84
C TYR A 250 1.09 45.18 -7.67
N VAL A 251 0.11 45.24 -8.58
CA VAL A 251 -0.97 44.25 -8.68
C VAL A 251 -1.16 43.91 -10.16
N GLY A 252 -0.78 42.69 -10.58
CA GLY A 252 -0.85 42.32 -11.99
C GLY A 252 -0.19 41.00 -12.32
N GLU A 253 -0.20 40.65 -13.60
CA GLU A 253 0.44 39.42 -14.10
C GLU A 253 1.97 39.58 -14.16
N VAL A 254 2.67 38.50 -13.88
CA VAL A 254 4.14 38.46 -13.81
C VAL A 254 4.61 37.27 -14.64
N GLU A 255 5.03 37.54 -15.88
CA GLU A 255 5.47 36.55 -16.87
C GLU A 255 6.75 35.83 -16.43
N GLU A 256 7.55 36.48 -15.60
CA GLU A 256 8.82 36.02 -15.07
C GLU A 256 8.63 34.84 -14.11
N ILE A 257 7.47 34.74 -13.46
CA ILE A 257 7.11 33.62 -12.58
C ILE A 257 6.42 32.56 -13.46
N SER A 258 7.24 31.90 -14.27
CA SER A 258 6.83 30.83 -15.19
C SER A 258 6.11 29.69 -14.45
N GLY A 259 4.97 29.25 -14.99
CA GLY A 259 4.18 28.12 -14.47
C GLY A 259 3.08 28.50 -13.47
N SER A 260 2.83 29.80 -13.27
CA SER A 260 1.78 30.29 -12.37
C SER A 260 0.76 31.14 -13.13
N LEU A 261 -0.49 30.68 -13.15
CA LEU A 261 -1.61 31.41 -13.78
C LEU A 261 -2.11 32.52 -12.83
N GLY A 262 -2.40 33.70 -13.37
CA GLY A 262 -3.08 34.81 -12.67
C GLY A 262 -2.19 35.81 -11.94
N LYS A 263 -2.83 36.87 -11.42
CA LYS A 263 -2.17 38.05 -10.86
C LYS A 263 -1.36 37.75 -9.59
N TRP A 264 -0.37 38.58 -9.38
CA TRP A 264 0.55 38.62 -8.26
C TRP A 264 0.51 39.99 -7.61
N ILE A 265 0.77 40.01 -6.30
CA ILE A 265 0.90 41.23 -5.51
C ILE A 265 2.37 41.42 -5.20
N GLY A 266 2.95 42.52 -5.72
CA GLY A 266 4.28 42.98 -5.38
C GLY A 266 4.22 43.90 -4.17
N VAL A 267 4.94 43.56 -3.11
CA VAL A 267 5.00 44.32 -1.86
C VAL A 267 6.44 44.73 -1.60
N LYS A 268 6.64 46.01 -1.25
CA LYS A 268 7.90 46.52 -0.70
C LYS A 268 7.81 46.48 0.82
N LEU A 269 8.59 45.61 1.45
CA LEU A 269 8.69 45.50 2.89
C LEU A 269 9.43 46.72 3.47
N ASP A 270 9.10 47.06 4.71
CA ASP A 270 9.81 48.12 5.45
C ASP A 270 11.23 47.68 5.79
N GLU A 271 11.36 46.42 6.21
CA GLU A 271 12.65 45.77 6.47
C GLU A 271 13.27 45.14 5.21
N PRO A 272 14.60 45.01 5.13
CA PRO A 272 15.31 44.32 4.04
C PRO A 272 15.17 42.78 4.12
N ALA A 273 13.96 42.27 4.41
CA ALA A 273 13.61 40.85 4.51
C ALA A 273 12.92 40.30 3.23
N GLY A 274 13.13 40.97 2.11
CA GLY A 274 12.55 40.63 0.81
C GLY A 274 13.36 39.59 0.02
N LYS A 275 12.77 39.14 -1.09
CA LYS A 275 13.41 38.20 -2.04
C LYS A 275 14.06 38.93 -3.23
N ASN A 276 13.58 40.13 -3.55
CA ASN A 276 14.01 40.93 -4.69
C ASN A 276 14.15 42.42 -4.31
N ASP A 277 14.69 43.22 -5.22
CA ASP A 277 14.89 44.68 -5.12
C ASP A 277 13.78 45.47 -5.83
N GLY A 278 12.63 44.85 -6.09
CA GLY A 278 11.58 45.39 -6.96
C GLY A 278 11.75 45.06 -8.45
N SER A 279 12.72 44.22 -8.80
CA SER A 279 12.87 43.66 -10.15
C SER A 279 12.79 42.12 -10.18
N LEU A 280 12.31 41.55 -11.29
CA LEU A 280 12.33 40.12 -11.58
C LEU A 280 12.90 39.90 -12.98
N LYS A 281 13.90 39.02 -13.11
CA LYS A 281 14.53 38.61 -14.40
C LYS A 281 14.80 39.78 -15.38
N GLY A 282 15.20 40.95 -14.86
CA GLY A 282 15.53 42.13 -15.67
C GLY A 282 14.37 43.11 -15.92
N LYS A 283 13.13 42.75 -15.56
CA LYS A 283 11.97 43.67 -15.57
C LYS A 283 11.80 44.30 -14.19
N ARG A 284 11.77 45.63 -14.14
CA ARG A 284 11.58 46.40 -12.91
C ARG A 284 10.11 46.79 -12.73
N TYR A 285 9.58 46.52 -11.55
CA TYR A 285 8.21 46.84 -11.15
C TYR A 285 8.15 48.08 -10.26
N TRP A 286 9.10 48.22 -9.32
CA TRP A 286 9.23 49.42 -8.47
C TRP A 286 10.69 49.68 -8.07
N GLY A 287 10.89 50.81 -7.38
CA GLY A 287 12.19 51.19 -6.83
C GLY A 287 13.22 51.59 -7.90
N LYS A 288 14.48 51.61 -7.49
CA LYS A 288 15.66 51.90 -8.33
C LYS A 288 16.68 50.77 -8.22
N GLU A 289 17.60 50.74 -9.17
CA GLU A 289 18.73 49.81 -9.12
C GLU A 289 19.63 50.14 -7.93
N GLY A 290 19.95 49.13 -7.13
CA GLY A 290 20.71 49.29 -5.89
C GLY A 290 19.86 49.45 -4.63
N ASP A 291 18.53 49.45 -4.73
CA ASP A 291 17.65 49.38 -3.55
C ASP A 291 17.91 48.08 -2.76
N PRO A 292 17.74 48.11 -1.42
CA PRO A 292 17.87 46.91 -0.59
C PRO A 292 16.85 45.86 -1.03
N LYS A 293 17.15 44.59 -0.76
CA LYS A 293 16.27 43.46 -1.08
C LYS A 293 15.07 43.42 -0.14
N SER A 294 14.13 44.35 -0.30
CA SER A 294 12.90 44.43 0.49
C SER A 294 11.64 44.03 -0.29
N GLY A 295 11.77 43.72 -1.57
CA GLY A 295 10.64 43.35 -2.42
C GLY A 295 10.23 41.88 -2.35
N VAL A 296 8.93 41.61 -2.40
CA VAL A 296 8.36 40.25 -2.45
C VAL A 296 7.15 40.19 -3.38
N PHE A 297 7.02 39.09 -4.14
CA PHE A 297 5.81 38.78 -4.90
C PHE A 297 5.07 37.62 -4.24
N VAL A 298 3.79 37.81 -3.94
CA VAL A 298 2.94 36.83 -3.26
C VAL A 298 1.55 36.73 -3.91
N ARG A 299 0.82 35.66 -3.57
CA ARG A 299 -0.58 35.53 -3.95
C ARG A 299 -1.47 36.41 -3.08
N PRO A 300 -2.62 36.87 -3.61
CA PRO A 300 -3.55 37.74 -2.86
C PRO A 300 -3.97 37.17 -1.50
N GLU A 301 -4.09 35.84 -1.40
CA GLU A 301 -4.46 35.14 -0.16
C GLU A 301 -3.50 35.39 1.02
N ARG A 302 -2.24 35.75 0.73
CA ARG A 302 -1.19 36.00 1.74
C ARG A 302 -1.02 37.47 2.09
N VAL A 303 -1.82 38.35 1.49
CA VAL A 303 -1.77 39.79 1.71
C VAL A 303 -3.03 40.21 2.45
N GLU A 304 -2.82 41.03 3.47
CA GLU A 304 -3.90 41.70 4.18
C GLU A 304 -3.59 43.19 4.22
N THR A 305 -4.47 43.97 3.60
CA THR A 305 -4.38 45.43 3.56
C THR A 305 -5.15 46.01 4.75
N GLY A 306 -4.64 47.12 5.31
CA GLY A 306 -5.23 47.72 6.50
C GLY A 306 -4.29 48.72 7.16
N THR A 307 -4.60 49.05 8.42
CA THR A 307 -3.79 49.98 9.21
C THR A 307 -2.58 49.25 9.81
N PHE A 308 -1.56 49.06 8.99
CA PHE A 308 -0.28 48.46 9.39
C PHE A 308 0.83 49.52 9.37
N PRO A 309 0.98 50.32 10.45
CA PRO A 309 2.05 51.31 10.53
C PRO A 309 3.42 50.63 10.49
N VAL A 310 4.44 51.40 10.10
CA VAL A 310 5.83 50.96 10.17
C VAL A 310 6.14 50.65 11.64
N ILE A 311 6.76 49.50 11.89
CA ILE A 311 7.23 49.16 13.22
C ILE A 311 8.58 49.84 13.36
N ASP A 312 8.70 50.76 14.31
CA ASP A 312 9.98 51.38 14.67
C ASP A 312 10.51 50.67 15.91
N ASP A 313 11.28 49.60 15.70
CA ASP A 313 11.90 48.83 16.80
C ASP A 313 12.96 49.63 17.57
N LEU A 314 13.28 50.87 17.15
CA LEU A 314 14.29 51.71 17.79
C LEU A 314 13.71 52.64 18.86
N GLU A 315 12.40 52.95 18.86
CA GLU A 315 11.79 53.81 19.89
C GLU A 315 11.67 53.10 21.26
N ASP A 316 11.51 51.77 21.28
CA ASP A 316 11.36 50.99 22.52
C ASP A 316 12.70 50.70 23.24
N MET A 317 13.85 51.07 22.65
CA MET A 317 15.19 50.78 23.20
C MET A 317 15.82 51.99 23.93
N ASP A 318 15.18 53.16 23.91
CA ASP A 318 15.67 54.39 24.58
C ASP A 318 15.06 54.62 25.98
N GLU A 319 14.24 53.68 26.50
CA GLU A 319 13.59 53.78 27.83
C GLU A 319 14.04 52.69 28.84
N ILE A 320 15.33 52.31 28.85
CA ILE A 320 15.91 51.42 29.88
C ILE A 320 17.22 51.97 30.45
#